data_AF-A0AAW8L5U7-F1
#
_entry.id   AF-A0AAW8L5U7-F1
#
_cell.length_a   1.000
_cell.length_b   1.000
_cell.length_c   1.000
_cell.angle_alpha   90.00
_cell.angle_beta   90.00
_cell.angle_gamma   90.00
#
_symmetry.space_group_name_H-M   'P 1'
#
loop_
_entity.id
_entity.type
_entity.pdbx_description
1 polymer ?
#
loop_
_entity_poly.entity_id
_entity_poly.type
_entity_poly.pdbx_seq_one_letter_code
_entity_poly.pdbx_strand_id
1 'polypeptide(L)'
;FLYYGLPKLGIKIDGFACGVIGLTFLGGSYMAEAFRAGLQSVAKGQIDSAKSIGLQPIQIFRYVIFPQALAISIPAIGANCLFLIKESSVVSAIAVVELLFVTKDLIGIDYKTTEALFLLIMAYLIILLPVS
;
A
#
# COMPACT_ATOMS: atom_id res chain seq x y z
N PHE A 1 11.59 -10.62 10.39
CA PHE A 1 11.79 -12.08 10.23
C PHE A 1 12.50 -12.43 8.93
N LEU A 2 12.05 -11.95 7.76
CA LEU A 2 12.63 -12.31 6.46
C LEU A 2 14.15 -12.07 6.37
N TYR A 3 14.62 -10.87 6.71
CA TYR A 3 16.04 -10.52 6.57
C TYR A 3 16.95 -11.12 7.66
N TYR A 4 16.52 -11.15 8.93
CA TYR A 4 17.35 -11.61 10.07
C TYR A 4 17.10 -13.06 10.49
N GLY A 5 15.98 -13.66 10.09
CA GLY A 5 15.50 -14.98 10.52
C GLY A 5 15.79 -16.09 9.51
N LEU A 6 15.39 -15.91 8.25
CA LEU A 6 15.61 -16.91 7.19
C LEU A 6 17.09 -17.31 6.97
N PRO A 7 18.08 -16.40 7.12
CA PRO A 7 19.48 -16.79 7.03
C PRO A 7 19.90 -17.83 8.07
N LYS A 8 19.24 -17.88 9.24
CA LYS A 8 19.49 -18.93 10.25
C LYS A 8 19.03 -20.32 9.80
N LEU A 9 18.16 -20.38 8.79
CA LEU A 9 17.70 -21.61 8.12
C LEU A 9 18.46 -21.87 6.80
N GLY A 10 19.53 -21.11 6.52
CA GLY A 10 20.35 -21.24 5.31
C GLY A 10 19.80 -20.50 4.08
N ILE A 11 18.63 -19.86 4.18
CA ILE A 11 18.03 -19.10 3.07
C ILE A 11 18.42 -17.64 3.19
N LYS A 12 19.29 -17.17 2.30
CA LYS A 12 19.68 -15.75 2.23
C LYS A 12 18.89 -15.08 1.11
N ILE A 13 18.08 -14.11 1.48
CA ILE A 13 17.33 -13.27 0.55
C ILE A 13 17.91 -11.85 0.68
N ASP A 14 18.07 -11.19 -0.46
CA ASP A 14 18.52 -9.80 -0.49
C ASP A 14 17.58 -8.87 0.32
N GLY A 15 18.14 -7.77 0.86
CA GLY A 15 17.40 -6.82 1.67
C GLY A 15 16.25 -6.16 0.91
N PHE A 16 16.47 -5.80 -0.35
CA PHE A 16 15.44 -5.22 -1.20
C PHE A 16 14.30 -6.21 -1.43
N ALA A 17 14.62 -7.46 -1.78
CA ALA A 17 13.62 -8.51 -1.97
C ALA A 17 12.83 -8.79 -0.68
N CYS A 18 13.47 -8.80 0.49
CA CYS A 18 12.77 -8.91 1.78
C CYS A 18 11.78 -7.76 2.01
N GLY A 19 12.18 -6.53 1.69
CA GLY A 19 11.34 -5.34 1.78
C GLY A 19 10.13 -5.42 0.86
N VAL A 20 10.35 -5.77 -0.42
CA VAL A 20 9.28 -5.94 -1.42
C VAL A 20 8.28 -7.00 -0.95
N ILE A 21 8.74 -8.17 -0.52
CA ILE A 21 7.86 -9.25 -0.05
C ILE A 21 7.06 -8.79 1.17
N GLY A 22 7.72 -8.19 2.18
CA GLY A 22 7.07 -7.72 3.40
C GLY A 22 5.98 -6.68 3.13
N LEU A 23 6.30 -5.66 2.32
CA LEU A 23 5.35 -4.62 1.95
C LEU A 23 4.23 -5.15 1.05
N THR A 24 4.51 -6.10 0.17
CA THR A 24 3.49 -6.73 -0.70
C THR A 24 2.46 -7.48 0.13
N PHE A 25 2.89 -8.27 1.12
CA PHE A 25 1.95 -8.97 1.99
C PHE A 25 1.16 -8.01 2.87
N LEU A 26 1.82 -7.00 3.44
CA LEU A 26 1.16 -5.97 4.23
C LEU A 26 0.10 -5.25 3.39
N GLY A 27 0.53 -4.57 2.32
CA GLY A 27 -0.32 -3.77 1.46
C GLY A 27 -1.37 -4.56 0.70
N GLY A 28 -1.00 -5.73 0.18
CA GLY A 28 -1.88 -6.60 -0.58
C GLY A 28 -3.04 -7.13 0.25
N SER A 29 -2.81 -7.43 1.54
CA SER A 29 -3.88 -7.85 2.45
C SER A 29 -4.93 -6.75 2.66
N TYR A 30 -4.49 -5.51 2.89
CA TYR A 30 -5.37 -4.36 3.02
C TYR A 30 -6.11 -4.03 1.70
N MET A 31 -5.43 -4.10 0.55
CA MET A 31 -6.06 -3.91 -0.76
C MET A 31 -7.13 -4.97 -1.04
N ALA A 32 -6.85 -6.24 -0.76
CA ALA A 32 -7.81 -7.33 -0.96
C ALA A 32 -9.06 -7.12 -0.10
N GLU A 33 -8.87 -6.70 1.15
CA GLU A 33 -9.97 -6.40 2.06
C GLU A 33 -10.78 -5.17 1.62
N ALA A 34 -10.12 -4.12 1.13
CA ALA A 34 -10.78 -2.95 0.57
C ALA A 34 -11.63 -3.30 -0.67
N PHE A 35 -11.15 -4.19 -1.52
CA PHE A 35 -11.90 -4.69 -2.68
C PHE A 35 -13.09 -5.56 -2.25
N ARG A 36 -12.88 -6.46 -1.29
CA ARG A 36 -13.93 -7.30 -0.71
C ARG A 36 -15.04 -6.46 -0.06
N ALA A 37 -14.66 -5.44 0.72
CA ALA A 37 -15.59 -4.51 1.34
C ALA A 37 -16.36 -3.69 0.29
N GLY A 38 -15.69 -3.25 -0.79
CA GLY A 38 -16.34 -2.57 -1.91
C GLY A 38 -17.37 -3.45 -2.64
N LEU A 39 -17.08 -4.75 -2.82
CA LEU A 39 -18.06 -5.68 -3.39
C LEU A 39 -19.28 -5.88 -2.48
N GLN A 40 -19.08 -5.92 -1.17
CA GLN A 40 -20.16 -6.11 -0.20
C GLN A 40 -21.00 -4.86 0.07
N SER A 41 -20.48 -3.67 -0.22
CA SER A 41 -21.19 -2.41 0.00
C SER A 41 -22.26 -2.12 -1.07
N VAL A 42 -22.25 -2.84 -2.20
CA VAL A 42 -23.26 -2.69 -3.25
C VAL A 42 -24.63 -3.12 -2.72
N ALA A 43 -25.58 -2.17 -2.73
CA ALA A 43 -26.91 -2.38 -2.17
C ALA A 43 -27.64 -3.53 -2.89
N LYS A 44 -28.28 -4.41 -2.11
CA LYS A 44 -29.05 -5.55 -2.64
C LYS A 44 -30.15 -5.12 -3.62
N GLY A 45 -30.74 -3.94 -3.40
CA GLY A 45 -31.73 -3.34 -4.32
C GLY A 45 -31.21 -3.11 -5.73
N GLN A 46 -29.94 -2.72 -5.92
CA GLN A 46 -29.34 -2.58 -7.25
C GLN A 46 -29.29 -3.92 -7.99
N ILE A 47 -28.97 -4.99 -7.25
CA ILE A 47 -28.92 -6.36 -7.78
C ILE A 47 -30.33 -6.84 -8.13
N ASP A 48 -31.31 -6.58 -7.28
CA ASP A 48 -32.69 -7.02 -7.51
C ASP A 48 -33.36 -6.22 -8.65
N SER A 49 -33.10 -4.92 -8.77
CA SER A 49 -33.51 -4.12 -9.94
C SER A 49 -32.88 -4.63 -11.24
N ALA A 50 -31.60 -4.99 -11.22
CA ALA A 50 -30.90 -5.55 -12.37
C ALA A 50 -31.49 -6.89 -12.82
N LYS A 51 -31.90 -7.75 -11.87
CA LYS A 51 -32.63 -8.98 -12.18
C LYS A 51 -34.01 -8.71 -12.77
N SER A 52 -34.74 -7.73 -12.26
CA SER A 52 -36.08 -7.37 -12.74
C SER A 52 -36.10 -6.89 -14.19
N ILE A 53 -35.00 -6.31 -14.69
CA ILE A 53 -34.84 -5.93 -16.10
C ILE A 53 -34.26 -7.04 -16.97
N GLY A 54 -34.13 -8.27 -16.45
CA GLY A 54 -33.72 -9.45 -17.21
C GLY A 54 -32.22 -9.64 -17.41
N LEU A 55 -31.36 -8.94 -16.64
CA LEU A 55 -29.91 -9.15 -16.76
C LEU A 55 -29.49 -10.52 -16.22
N GLN A 56 -28.60 -11.18 -16.95
CA GLN A 56 -27.96 -12.43 -16.52
C GLN A 56 -26.94 -12.16 -15.39
N PRO A 57 -26.62 -13.15 -14.53
CA PRO A 57 -25.71 -12.96 -13.40
C PRO A 57 -24.35 -12.33 -13.78
N ILE A 58 -23.78 -12.71 -14.92
CA ILE A 58 -22.51 -12.15 -15.41
C ILE A 58 -22.66 -10.68 -15.84
N GLN A 59 -23.81 -10.30 -16.38
CA GLN A 59 -24.12 -8.93 -16.78
C GLN A 59 -24.36 -8.06 -15.54
N ILE A 60 -25.06 -8.59 -14.53
CA ILE A 60 -25.25 -7.91 -13.24
C ILE A 60 -23.89 -7.63 -12.60
N PHE A 61 -23.01 -8.64 -12.55
CA PHE A 61 -21.67 -8.44 -12.00
C PHE A 61 -20.88 -7.38 -12.78
N ARG A 62 -20.81 -7.50 -14.10
CA ARG A 62 -20.00 -6.61 -14.96
C ARG A 62 -20.51 -5.17 -15.01
N TYR A 63 -21.83 -4.96 -15.08
CA TYR A 63 -22.42 -3.64 -15.33
C TYR A 63 -22.93 -2.94 -14.06
N VAL A 64 -23.20 -3.70 -12.98
CA VAL A 64 -23.78 -3.13 -11.75
C VAL A 64 -22.80 -3.25 -10.61
N ILE A 65 -22.40 -4.47 -10.24
CA ILE A 65 -21.63 -4.72 -9.02
C ILE A 65 -20.20 -4.22 -9.16
N PHE A 66 -19.47 -4.66 -10.20
CA PHE A 66 -18.06 -4.36 -10.38
C PHE A 66 -17.74 -2.85 -10.47
N PRO A 67 -18.41 -2.04 -11.31
CA PRO A 67 -18.10 -0.61 -11.39
C PRO A 67 -18.42 0.15 -10.09
N GLN A 68 -19.51 -0.20 -9.40
CA GLN A 68 -19.87 0.42 -8.12
C GLN A 68 -18.88 0.03 -7.01
N ALA A 69 -18.55 -1.26 -6.92
CA ALA A 69 -17.57 -1.76 -5.97
C ALA A 69 -16.20 -1.12 -6.19
N LEU A 70 -15.75 -1.02 -7.44
CA LEU A 70 -14.49 -0.39 -7.78
C LEU A 70 -14.46 1.09 -7.37
N ALA A 71 -15.52 1.83 -7.66
CA ALA A 71 -15.64 3.24 -7.27
C ALA A 71 -15.53 3.43 -5.75
N ILE A 72 -16.11 2.52 -4.96
CA ILE A 72 -16.04 2.55 -3.50
C ILE A 72 -14.65 2.11 -2.98
N SER A 73 -14.00 1.17 -3.65
CA SER A 73 -12.68 0.66 -3.25
C SER A 73 -11.52 1.59 -3.61
N ILE A 74 -11.61 2.41 -4.66
CA ILE A 74 -10.50 3.29 -5.10
C ILE A 74 -9.98 4.22 -3.99
N PRO A 75 -10.83 4.95 -3.23
CA PRO A 75 -10.35 5.78 -2.14
C PRO A 75 -9.59 4.99 -1.07
N ALA A 76 -10.09 3.79 -0.71
CA ALA A 76 -9.44 2.93 0.26
C ALA A 76 -8.09 2.37 -0.25
N ILE A 77 -8.01 2.06 -1.55
CA ILE A 77 -6.76 1.67 -2.22
C ILE A 77 -5.76 2.82 -2.19
N GLY A 78 -6.18 4.06 -2.49
CA GLY A 78 -5.34 5.25 -2.40
C GLY A 78 -4.79 5.48 -0.99
N ALA A 79 -5.66 5.38 0.03
CA ALA A 79 -5.24 5.46 1.43
C ALA A 79 -4.22 4.38 1.81
N ASN A 80 -4.38 3.15 1.32
CA ASN A 80 -3.41 2.07 1.53
C ASN A 80 -2.07 2.36 0.83
N CYS A 81 -2.07 2.95 -0.37
CA CYS A 81 -0.84 3.37 -1.05
C CYS A 81 -0.09 4.44 -0.23
N LEU A 82 -0.80 5.45 0.30
CA LEU A 82 -0.22 6.47 1.18
C LEU A 82 0.38 5.86 2.45
N PHE A 83 -0.30 4.86 3.02
CA PHE A 83 0.19 4.10 4.15
C PHE A 83 1.48 3.35 3.81
N LEU A 84 1.52 2.62 2.69
CA LEU A 84 2.70 1.86 2.25
C LEU A 84 3.93 2.73 1.99
N ILE A 85 3.75 3.94 1.44
CA ILE A 85 4.86 4.89 1.24
C ILE A 85 5.50 5.30 2.58
N LYS A 86 4.70 5.42 3.64
CA LYS A 86 5.22 5.73 4.98
C LYS A 86 5.88 4.50 5.59
N GLU A 87 5.24 3.33 5.48
CA GLU A 87 5.76 2.07 6.01
C GLU A 87 7.03 1.59 5.29
N SER A 88 7.29 2.02 4.05
CA SER A 88 8.56 1.69 3.37
C SER A 88 9.79 2.25 4.10
N SER A 89 9.63 3.30 4.90
CA SER A 89 10.70 3.86 5.74
C SER A 89 11.25 2.84 6.76
N VAL A 90 10.44 1.86 7.18
CA VAL A 90 10.85 0.78 8.09
C VAL A 90 11.89 -0.13 7.42
N VAL A 91 11.86 -0.25 6.09
CA VAL A 91 12.81 -1.05 5.31
C VAL A 91 14.23 -0.45 5.39
N SER A 92 14.39 0.82 5.76
CA SER A 92 15.71 1.41 6.05
C SER A 92 16.49 0.66 7.14
N ALA A 93 15.78 -0.02 8.06
CA ALA A 93 16.39 -0.81 9.13
C ALA A 93 17.12 -2.07 8.65
N ILE A 94 16.88 -2.49 7.40
CA ILE A 94 17.61 -3.58 6.74
C ILE A 94 18.55 -3.06 5.65
N ALA A 95 18.99 -1.80 5.77
CA ALA A 95 19.95 -1.12 4.90
C ALA A 95 19.55 -1.03 3.42
N VAL A 96 18.25 -1.07 3.14
CA VAL A 96 17.75 -0.71 1.81
C VAL A 96 17.80 0.81 1.67
N VAL A 97 18.43 1.27 0.59
CA VAL A 97 18.56 2.70 0.29
C VAL A 97 17.18 3.25 -0.10
N GLU A 98 16.61 4.05 0.80
CA GLU A 98 15.42 4.87 0.57
C GLU A 98 15.59 6.25 1.23
N LEU A 99 14.53 7.05 1.27
CA LEU A 99 14.58 8.45 1.69
C LEU A 99 15.06 8.65 3.15
N LEU A 100 14.58 7.84 4.09
CA LEU A 100 15.03 7.86 5.49
C LEU A 100 16.47 7.34 5.63
N PHE A 101 16.91 6.38 4.82
CA PHE A 101 18.28 5.87 4.79
C PHE A 101 19.25 6.98 4.34
N VAL A 102 18.94 7.66 3.23
CA VAL A 102 19.75 8.81 2.76
C VAL A 102 19.79 9.92 3.79
N THR A 103 18.68 10.17 4.49
CA THR A 103 18.64 11.15 5.57
C THR A 103 19.58 10.75 6.72
N LYS A 104 19.55 9.49 7.16
CA LYS A 104 20.45 8.99 8.21
C LYS A 104 21.91 9.03 7.79
N ASP A 105 22.20 8.75 6.52
CA ASP A 105 23.56 8.83 5.96
C ASP A 105 24.10 10.27 6.00
N LEU A 106 23.30 11.25 5.55
CA LEU A 106 23.65 12.68 5.63
C LEU A 106 23.84 13.15 7.07
N ILE A 107 23.01 12.67 8.01
CA ILE A 107 23.21 12.97 9.44
C ILE A 107 24.54 12.41 9.94
N GLY A 108 24.94 11.23 9.47
CA GLY A 108 26.22 10.61 9.82
C GLY A 108 27.44 11.35 9.27
N ILE A 109 27.31 12.01 8.11
CA ILE A 109 28.40 12.73 7.45
C ILE A 109 28.49 14.19 7.96
N ASP A 110 27.38 14.91 7.95
CA ASP A 110 27.35 16.36 8.21
C ASP A 110 27.00 16.72 9.66
N TYR A 111 26.52 15.76 10.47
CA TYR A 111 26.06 15.96 11.85
C TYR A 111 24.94 17.00 12.03
N LYS A 112 24.30 17.42 10.93
CA LYS A 112 23.18 18.38 10.89
C LYS A 112 21.83 17.68 10.98
N THR A 113 21.53 17.15 12.16
CA THR A 113 20.34 16.33 12.41
C THR A 113 19.04 17.08 12.13
N THR A 114 18.93 18.33 12.58
CA THR A 114 17.68 19.10 12.48
C THR A 114 17.32 19.42 11.03
N GLU A 115 18.31 19.87 10.25
CA GLU A 115 18.14 20.23 8.84
C GLU A 115 17.81 19.02 7.99
N ALA A 116 18.50 17.90 8.23
CA ALA A 116 18.25 16.65 7.51
C ALA A 116 16.83 16.09 7.80
N LEU A 117 16.39 16.10 9.06
CA LEU A 117 15.03 15.67 9.43
C LEU A 117 13.96 16.62 8.88
N PHE A 118 14.22 17.93 8.82
CA PHE A 118 13.30 18.88 8.20
C PHE A 118 13.13 18.60 6.71
N LEU A 119 14.24 18.36 5.98
CA LEU A 119 14.20 18.00 4.56
C LEU A 119 13.47 16.66 4.32
N LEU A 120 13.67 15.68 5.19
CA LEU A 120 12.95 14.40 5.14
C LEU A 120 11.43 14.60 5.20
N ILE A 121 10.96 15.40 6.17
CA ILE A 121 9.52 15.68 6.33
C ILE A 121 8.98 16.41 5.09
N MET A 122 9.70 17.42 4.59
CA MET A 122 9.31 18.17 3.40
C MET A 122 9.25 17.28 2.16
N ALA A 123 10.22 16.38 1.97
CA ALA A 123 10.25 15.44 0.86
C ALA A 123 9.07 14.45 0.93
N TYR A 124 8.79 13.87 2.10
CA TYR A 124 7.59 13.04 2.27
C TYR A 124 6.30 13.83 2.02
N LEU A 125 6.22 15.09 2.45
CA LEU A 125 5.05 15.93 2.22
C LEU A 125 4.82 16.17 0.72
N ILE A 126 5.88 16.52 -0.03
CA ILE A 126 5.80 16.72 -1.49
C ILE A 126 5.33 15.45 -2.21
N ILE A 127 5.77 14.28 -1.76
CA ILE A 127 5.38 12.98 -2.34
C ILE A 127 3.93 12.62 -1.99
N LEU A 128 3.51 12.86 -0.75
CA LEU A 128 2.22 12.39 -0.24
C LEU A 128 1.06 13.33 -0.58
N LEU A 129 1.28 14.65 -0.56
CA LEU A 129 0.23 15.67 -0.73
C LEU A 129 -0.56 15.54 -2.05
N PRO A 130 0.06 15.26 -3.21
CA PRO A 130 -0.67 15.11 -4.48
C PRO A 130 -1.52 13.83 -4.56
N VAL A 131 -1.23 12.85 -3.70
CA VAL A 131 -1.86 11.52 -3.70
C VAL A 131 -2.99 11.44 -2.67
N SER A 132 -2.94 12.28 -1.63
CA SER A 132 -3.95 12.43 -0.58
C SER A 132 -5.19 13.22 -0.98
#